data_AF-A0A923GCD2-F1
#
_entry.id   AF-A0A923GCD2-F1
#
_cell.length_a   1.000
_cell.length_b   1.000
_cell.length_c   1.000
_cell.angle_alpha   90.00
_cell.angle_beta   90.00
_cell.angle_gamma   90.00
#
_symmetry.space_group_name_H-M   'P 1'
#
loop_
_entity.id
_entity.type
_entity.pdbx_description
1 polymer ?
#
loop_
_entity_poly.entity_id
_entity_poly.type
_entity_poly.pdbx_seq_one_letter_code
_entity_poly.pdbx_strand_id
1 'polypeptide(L)' 'MAERIDWESRGKTIEQLIREQQSFENQQLLVELSLDSGETSKPISVVVKGRGTCVLMYVDNSLEEQG' A
#
# COMPACT_ATOMS: atom_id res chain seq x y z
N MET A 1 -10.66 28.34 -6.85
CA MET A 1 -10.96 27.07 -6.17
C MET A 1 -10.07 26.04 -6.82
N ALA A 2 -9.07 25.52 -6.11
CA ALA A 2 -8.12 24.59 -6.72
C ALA A 2 -8.84 23.28 -7.06
N GLU A 3 -8.81 22.90 -8.34
CA GLU A 3 -9.23 21.59 -8.81
C GLU A 3 -8.42 20.54 -8.05
N ARG A 4 -9.05 19.89 -7.06
CA ARG A 4 -8.48 18.73 -6.38
C ARG A 4 -8.42 17.61 -7.41
N ILE A 5 -7.21 17.35 -7.85
CA ILE A 5 -6.91 16.57 -9.03
C ILE A 5 -7.42 15.13 -8.83
N ASP A 6 -8.13 14.58 -9.83
CA ASP A 6 -8.72 13.23 -9.87
C ASP A 6 -7.78 12.08 -9.46
N TRP A 7 -6.47 12.30 -9.36
CA TRP A 7 -5.53 11.28 -8.91
C TRP A 7 -5.74 10.88 -7.44
N GLU A 8 -6.23 11.79 -6.59
CA GLU A 8 -6.45 11.51 -5.16
C GLU A 8 -7.55 10.44 -4.94
N SER A 9 -8.50 10.33 -5.87
CA SER A 9 -9.64 9.39 -5.78
C SER A 9 -9.51 8.18 -6.69
N ARG A 10 -8.50 8.16 -7.59
CA ARG A 10 -8.32 7.08 -8.57
C ARG A 10 -7.47 5.96 -7.97
N GLY A 11 -8.15 4.98 -7.37
CA GLY A 11 -7.52 3.73 -6.96
C GLY A 11 -6.87 2.98 -8.14
N LYS A 12 -5.92 2.09 -7.85
CA LYS A 12 -5.31 1.19 -8.84
C LYS A 12 -5.91 -0.20 -8.76
N THR A 13 -6.04 -0.87 -9.89
CA THR A 13 -6.31 -2.31 -9.89
C THR A 13 -5.06 -3.10 -9.49
N ILE A 14 -5.24 -4.36 -9.09
CA ILE A 14 -4.14 -5.28 -8.82
C ILE A 14 -3.18 -5.36 -10.03
N GLU A 15 -3.74 -5.45 -11.24
CA GLU A 15 -2.95 -5.54 -12.47
C GLU A 15 -2.07 -4.30 -12.68
N GLN A 16 -2.63 -3.09 -12.52
CA GLN A 16 -1.87 -1.85 -12.68
C GLN A 16 -0.74 -1.76 -11.66
N LEU A 17 -1.04 -2.10 -10.40
CA LEU A 17 -0.06 -2.09 -9.32
C LEU A 17 1.07 -3.11 -9.55
N ILE A 18 0.77 -4.32 -10.03
CA ILE A 18 1.79 -5.33 -10.34
C ILE A 18 2.67 -4.88 -11.50
N ARG A 19 2.09 -4.34 -12.58
CA ARG A 19 2.86 -3.86 -13.74
C ARG A 19 3.86 -2.77 -13.37
N GLU A 20 3.46 -1.84 -12.51
CA GLU A 20 4.36 -0.79 -12.02
C GLU A 20 5.48 -1.39 -11.19
N GLN A 21 5.19 -2.27 -10.23
CA GLN A 21 6.22 -2.93 -9.43
C GLN A 21 7.21 -3.72 -10.29
N GLN A 22 6.73 -4.43 -11.32
CA GLN A 22 7.58 -5.18 -12.25
C GLN A 22 8.49 -4.29 -13.11
N SER A 23 8.21 -2.99 -13.22
CA SER A 23 9.06 -2.04 -13.96
C SER A 23 10.31 -1.60 -13.20
N PHE A 24 10.40 -1.88 -11.89
CA PHE A 24 11.59 -1.56 -11.08
C PHE A 24 12.70 -2.56 -11.40
N GLU A 25 13.93 -2.08 -11.58
CA GLU A 25 15.08 -2.95 -11.88
C GLU A 25 15.35 -3.95 -10.74
N ASN A 26 15.25 -3.49 -9.49
CA ASN A 26 15.44 -4.32 -8.32
C ASN A 26 14.10 -4.83 -7.74
N GLN A 27 13.76 -6.09 -8.04
CA GLN A 27 12.56 -6.75 -7.55
C GLN A 27 12.66 -7.24 -6.08
N GLN A 28 13.78 -7.00 -5.40
CA GLN A 28 13.96 -7.36 -3.98
C GLN A 28 13.69 -6.21 -3.01
N LEU A 29 13.24 -5.06 -3.51
CA LEU A 29 12.89 -3.91 -2.67
C LEU A 29 11.68 -4.24 -1.78
N LEU A 30 11.73 -3.77 -0.53
CA LEU A 30 10.60 -3.85 0.38
C LEU A 30 9.50 -2.90 -0.09
N VAL A 31 8.26 -3.39 -0.12
CA VAL A 31 7.10 -2.56 -0.47
C VAL A 31 6.52 -1.98 0.81
N GLU A 32 6.47 -0.65 0.87
CA GLU A 32 5.86 0.07 1.98
C GLU A 32 4.66 0.90 1.52
N LEU A 33 3.69 1.06 2.42
CA LEU A 33 2.50 1.88 2.24
C LEU A 33 2.62 3.14 3.10
N SER A 34 2.38 4.30 2.50
CA SER A 34 2.25 5.58 3.19
C SER A 34 0.84 6.13 3.03
N LEU A 35 0.35 6.78 4.09
CA LEU A 35 -0.94 7.49 4.13
C LEU A 35 -0.77 9.01 4.23
N ASP A 36 0.46 9.51 4.31
CA ASP A 36 0.82 10.90 4.57
C ASP A 36 1.75 11.47 3.48
N SER A 37 1.56 10.99 2.24
CA SER A 37 2.36 11.40 1.07
C SER A 37 3.87 11.08 1.17
N GLY A 38 4.23 10.09 1.98
CA GLY A 38 5.59 9.56 2.10
C GLY A 38 6.40 10.09 3.29
N GLU A 39 5.80 10.85 4.21
CA GLU A 39 6.47 11.29 5.45
C GLU A 39 6.75 10.10 6.38
N THR A 40 5.79 9.18 6.48
CA THR A 40 5.95 7.89 7.13
C THR A 40 5.45 6.76 6.25
N SER A 41 6.01 5.57 6.45
CA SER A 41 5.67 4.37 5.71
C SER A 41 5.65 3.15 6.63
N LYS A 42 4.87 2.14 6.24
CA LYS A 42 4.79 0.85 6.92
C LYS A 42 4.94 -0.29 5.93
N PRO A 43 5.65 -1.37 6.26
CA PRO A 43 5.79 -2.51 5.37
C PRO A 43 4.44 -3.21 5.18
N ILE A 44 4.19 -3.70 3.97
CA ILE A 44 3.03 -4.55 3.73
C ILE A 44 3.32 -5.95 4.25
N SER A 45 2.53 -6.40 5.23
CA SER A 45 2.69 -7.72 5.87
C SER A 45 1.75 -8.77 5.29
N VAL A 46 0.53 -8.36 4.91
CA VAL A 46 -0.51 -9.28 4.46
C VAL A 46 -1.28 -8.67 3.28
N VAL A 47 -1.60 -9.49 2.29
CA VAL A 47 -2.50 -9.15 1.18
C VAL A 47 -3.78 -9.96 1.32
N VAL A 48 -4.91 -9.28 1.52
CA VAL A 48 -6.22 -9.94 1.72
C VAL A 48 -7.25 -9.47 0.71
N LYS A 49 -8.20 -10.35 0.37
CA LYS A 49 -9.39 -10.00 -0.41
C LYS A 49 -10.56 -9.78 0.54
N GLY A 50 -11.18 -8.61 0.49
CA GLY A 50 -12.33 -8.28 1.34
C GLY A 50 -13.26 -7.29 0.67
N ARG A 51 -14.59 -7.48 0.80
CA ARG A 51 -15.63 -6.53 0.31
C ARG A 51 -15.47 -6.10 -1.16
N GLY A 52 -14.94 -7.00 -2.01
CA GLY A 52 -14.73 -6.73 -3.43
C GLY A 52 -13.43 -6.01 -3.77
N THR A 53 -12.56 -5.71 -2.81
CA THR A 53 -11.27 -5.05 -3.00
C THR A 53 -10.09 -5.91 -2.53
N CYS A 54 -8.90 -5.61 -3.04
CA CYS A 54 -7.62 -6.11 -2.52
C CYS A 54 -7.12 -5.11 -1.48
N VAL A 55 -6.79 -5.59 -0.29
CA VAL A 55 -6.32 -4.77 0.82
C VAL A 55 -4.89 -5.17 1.15
N LEU A 56 -3.99 -4.18 1.10
CA LEU A 56 -2.61 -4.28 1.54
C LEU A 56 -2.56 -3.85 3.01
N MET A 57 -2.21 -4.78 3.89
CA MET A 57 -2.32 -4.60 5.32
C MET A 57 -0.94 -4.63 5.97
N TYR A 58 -0.68 -3.62 6.79
CA TYR A 58 0.37 -3.66 7.80
C TYR A 58 -0.23 -4.27 9.07
N VAL A 59 0.42 -5.30 9.61
CA VAL A 59 0.03 -5.90 10.90
C VAL A 59 1.04 -5.42 11.94
N ASP A 60 0.54 -4.61 12.88
CA ASP A 60 1.32 -4.19 14.03
C ASP A 60 1.30 -5.31 15.09
N ASN A 61 2.49 -5.83 15.41
CA ASN A 61 2.65 -6.90 16.38
C ASN A 61 3.01 -6.40 17.78
N SER A 62 2.87 -5.09 18.02
CA SER A 62 3.32 -4.43 19.26
C SER A 62 2.37 -4.65 20.45
N LEU A 63 1.38 -5.54 20.32
CA LEU A 63 0.37 -5.85 21.35
C LEU A 63 0.62 -7.19 22.07
N GLU A 64 1.66 -7.95 21.73
CA GLU A 64 1.94 -9.26 22.33
C GLU A 64 2.88 -9.22 23.57
N GLU A 65 3.30 -8.04 24.03
CA GLU A 65 4.22 -7.89 25.19
C GLU A 65 3.54 -7.63 26.55
N GLN A 66 2.24 -7.92 26.69
CA GLN A 66 1.58 -7.89 28.01
C GLN A 66 1.26 -9.33 28.43
N GLY A 67 2.30 -10.02 28.91
CA GLY A 67 2.19 -11.29 29.63
C GLY A 67 1.75 -11.09 31.08
#